data_AF-A0A1F4D1F8-F1
#
_entry.id   AF-A0A1F4D1F8-F1
#
_cell.length_a   1.000
_cell.length_b   1.000
_cell.length_c   1.000
_cell.angle_alpha   90.00
_cell.angle_beta   90.00
_cell.angle_gamma   90.00
#
_symmetry.space_group_name_H-M   'P 1'
#
loop_
_entity.id
_entity.type
_entity.pdbx_description
1 polymer ?
#
loop_
_entity_poly.entity_id
_entity_poly.type
_entity_poly.pdbx_seq_one_letter_code
_entity_poly.pdbx_strand_id
1 'polypeptide(L)'
;MKNTKHAQKTLTDVRPDAAASQLGPVLRSERESRGWTLERLASKLQVTKGYVSRLEGGKARPAAKMIERLAKTWQIDPAPLLILAGHVPADVREILQNHPVEAPTMLRDSFGEGAYDNAPPAASAFTVRESRASYAAGKPEYKLVEDDCFSWLTRREPDSIHAVVTDPPYGLKEYTPEETSKLRRGKGGVWRIPPALGGCIRRPVPRFTVLSEEERHELGNFFSRWAKSVLRVLVPGGHVFIATNPLLSHLVYVAMMQAGFEKRGEIIRLVQTLRGGDRPKNAHKEFEDVTVMPRSCWEPWGLFRRPCEGRVQDNLRKWKTGGLRRIGEEQPFCDVIRSSPTRSPERDIAPHPSLKPQAFMRQIVRASLPLGEGVILDPFMGGGSTIAAAAAVGYQSIGIESDPEFFAMAKAAVPRLAAFVPNGDGNARLAENGKTATREQQSLFV
;
A
#
# COMPACT_ATOMS: atom_id res chain seq x y z
N MET A 1 64.46 0.44 30.43
CA MET A 1 63.19 0.87 31.04
C MET A 1 62.32 1.51 29.97
N LYS A 2 61.08 1.01 29.85
CA LYS A 2 59.89 1.54 29.15
C LYS A 2 60.09 2.34 27.85
N ASN A 3 59.65 1.77 26.73
CA ASN A 3 58.85 2.56 25.80
C ASN A 3 57.82 1.70 25.05
N THR A 4 56.58 2.15 25.15
CA THR A 4 55.32 1.55 24.70
C THR A 4 55.18 1.65 23.18
N LYS A 5 55.06 0.51 22.48
CA LYS A 5 54.52 0.46 21.11
C LYS A 5 53.14 -0.19 21.17
N HIS A 6 52.10 0.62 21.00
CA HIS A 6 50.76 0.13 20.71
C HIS A 6 50.76 -0.47 19.29
N ALA A 7 50.68 -1.79 19.22
CA ALA A 7 50.39 -2.51 17.98
C ALA A 7 48.91 -2.33 17.63
N GLN A 8 48.67 -1.90 16.40
CA GLN A 8 47.35 -1.81 15.76
C GLN A 8 46.63 -3.16 15.89
N LYS A 9 45.47 -3.14 16.57
CA LYS A 9 44.56 -4.28 16.65
C LYS A 9 43.85 -4.39 15.31
N THR A 10 44.20 -5.42 14.54
CA THR A 10 43.53 -5.81 13.30
C THR A 10 42.03 -6.04 13.53
N LEU A 11 41.20 -5.46 12.67
CA LEU A 11 39.74 -5.56 12.59
C LEU A 11 39.27 -6.95 12.10
N THR A 12 39.74 -8.02 12.74
CA THR A 12 39.35 -9.40 12.41
C THR A 12 39.05 -10.18 13.68
N ASP A 13 38.04 -9.78 14.44
CA ASP A 13 37.30 -10.71 15.31
C ASP A 13 36.01 -10.07 15.85
N VAL A 14 34.95 -10.09 15.03
CA VAL A 14 33.58 -9.98 15.54
C VAL A 14 33.00 -11.39 15.46
N ARG A 15 32.79 -12.01 16.62
CA ARG A 15 32.29 -13.39 16.76
C ARG A 15 31.00 -13.60 15.94
N PRO A 16 30.99 -14.47 14.92
CA PRO A 16 29.87 -14.62 13.99
C PRO A 16 28.92 -15.77 14.38
N ASP A 17 28.50 -15.85 15.65
CA ASP A 17 27.76 -17.02 16.15
C ASP A 17 26.24 -16.86 16.22
N ALA A 18 25.70 -15.64 16.15
CA ALA A 18 24.25 -15.42 16.17
C ALA A 18 23.58 -15.59 14.79
N ALA A 19 24.26 -15.21 13.70
CA ALA A 19 23.67 -15.23 12.34
C ALA A 19 23.48 -16.64 11.77
N ALA A 20 24.36 -17.60 12.12
CA ALA A 20 24.27 -18.99 11.64
C ALA A 20 23.08 -19.77 12.25
N SER A 21 22.38 -19.22 13.25
CA SER A 21 21.30 -19.87 13.99
C SER A 21 19.97 -19.94 13.20
N GLN A 22 19.70 -18.99 12.29
CA GLN A 22 18.37 -18.86 11.68
C GLN A 22 18.21 -19.58 10.34
N LEU A 23 19.30 -19.91 9.65
CA LEU A 23 19.24 -20.59 8.36
C LEU A 23 18.62 -21.99 8.47
N GLY A 24 19.03 -22.77 9.47
CA GLY A 24 18.59 -24.17 9.62
C GLY A 24 17.07 -24.33 9.75
N PRO A 25 16.39 -23.61 10.66
CA PRO A 25 14.93 -23.62 10.78
C PRO A 25 14.21 -23.20 9.50
N VAL A 26 14.73 -22.20 8.77
CA VAL A 26 14.15 -21.76 7.49
C VAL A 26 14.24 -22.86 6.43
N LEU A 27 15.40 -23.52 6.31
CA LEU A 27 15.57 -24.65 5.39
C LEU A 27 14.64 -25.82 5.72
N ARG A 28 14.44 -26.11 7.01
CA ARG A 28 13.52 -27.17 7.47
C ARG A 28 12.07 -26.86 7.12
N SER A 29 11.62 -25.64 7.42
CA SER A 29 10.25 -25.18 7.12
C SER A 29 9.97 -25.21 5.62
N GLU A 30 10.93 -24.77 4.80
CA GLU A 30 10.80 -24.78 3.34
C GLU A 30 10.73 -26.21 2.79
N ARG A 31 11.51 -27.14 3.36
CA ARG A 31 11.46 -28.57 2.99
C ARG A 31 10.11 -29.20 3.37
N GLU A 32 9.64 -28.95 4.59
CA GLU A 32 8.41 -29.56 5.15
C GLU A 32 7.15 -29.04 4.47
N SER A 33 7.06 -27.74 4.20
CA SER A 33 5.93 -27.14 3.48
C SER A 33 5.73 -27.71 2.08
N ARG A 34 6.81 -28.23 1.47
CA ARG A 34 6.80 -28.87 0.15
C ARG A 34 6.60 -30.39 0.21
N GLY A 35 6.47 -30.96 1.41
CA GLY A 35 6.36 -32.41 1.62
C GLY A 35 7.62 -33.17 1.22
N TRP A 36 8.81 -32.56 1.32
CA TRP A 36 10.06 -33.22 0.95
C TRP A 36 10.67 -33.94 2.15
N THR A 37 11.08 -35.18 1.95
CA THR A 37 11.92 -35.91 2.91
C THR A 37 13.36 -35.38 2.85
N LEU A 38 14.14 -35.63 3.90
CA LEU A 38 15.56 -35.30 3.90
C LEU A 38 16.29 -36.01 2.75
N GLU A 39 15.89 -37.25 2.44
CA GLU A 39 16.40 -38.06 1.33
C GLU A 39 16.10 -37.44 -0.03
N ARG A 40 14.88 -36.92 -0.22
CA ARG A 40 14.46 -36.27 -1.46
C ARG A 40 15.28 -34.99 -1.70
N LEU A 41 15.46 -34.17 -0.66
CA LEU A 41 16.26 -32.96 -0.75
C LEU A 41 17.74 -33.28 -1.00
N ALA A 42 18.29 -34.24 -0.26
CA ALA A 42 19.67 -34.71 -0.43
C ALA A 42 19.94 -35.19 -1.85
N SER A 43 19.02 -35.96 -2.44
CA SER A 43 19.11 -36.45 -3.82
C SER A 43 19.10 -35.32 -4.84
N LYS A 44 18.21 -34.33 -4.68
CA LYS A 44 18.14 -33.16 -5.58
C LYS A 44 19.38 -32.28 -5.51
N LEU A 45 19.99 -32.19 -4.32
CA LEU A 45 21.21 -31.42 -4.09
C LEU A 45 22.48 -32.23 -4.32
N GLN A 46 22.42 -33.51 -4.68
CA GLN A 46 23.59 -34.38 -4.82
C GLN A 46 24.51 -34.33 -3.58
N VAL A 47 23.92 -34.37 -2.38
CA VAL A 47 24.61 -34.37 -1.09
C VAL A 47 24.08 -35.50 -0.22
N THR A 48 24.74 -35.77 0.91
CA THR A 48 24.27 -36.79 1.84
C THR A 48 23.08 -36.31 2.67
N LYS A 49 22.17 -37.22 3.04
CA LYS A 49 21.09 -36.95 4.02
C LYS A 49 21.64 -36.32 5.31
N GLY A 50 22.78 -36.82 5.79
CA GLY A 50 23.46 -36.30 6.97
C GLY A 50 23.95 -34.86 6.80
N TYR A 51 24.33 -34.43 5.59
CA TYR A 51 24.67 -33.05 5.32
C TYR A 51 23.43 -32.15 5.40
N VAL A 52 22.31 -32.54 4.80
CA VAL A 52 21.03 -31.79 4.89
C VAL A 52 20.55 -31.68 6.33
N SER A 53 20.61 -32.77 7.10
CA SER A 53 20.25 -32.77 8.52
C SER A 53 21.12 -31.82 9.34
N ARG A 54 22.44 -31.77 9.06
CA ARG A 54 23.34 -30.80 9.71
C ARG A 54 23.07 -29.37 9.29
N LEU A 55 22.70 -29.12 8.02
CA LEU A 55 22.30 -27.79 7.56
C LEU A 55 21.04 -27.31 8.30
N GLU A 56 20.01 -28.14 8.36
CA GLU A 56 18.77 -27.80 9.10
C GLU A 56 18.97 -27.70 10.61
N GLY A 57 19.95 -28.44 11.15
CA GLY A 57 20.33 -28.36 12.56
C GLY A 57 21.29 -27.22 12.90
N GLY A 58 21.65 -26.36 11.95
CA GLY A 58 22.61 -25.26 12.16
C GLY A 58 24.06 -25.71 12.42
N LYS A 59 24.35 -27.01 12.21
CA LYS A 59 25.66 -27.64 12.43
C LYS A 59 26.57 -27.59 11.20
N ALA A 60 26.09 -27.04 10.07
CA ALA A 60 26.86 -26.89 8.84
C ALA A 60 26.67 -25.47 8.27
N ARG A 61 27.78 -24.87 7.81
CA ARG A 61 27.78 -23.56 7.12
C ARG A 61 27.91 -23.78 5.61
N PRO A 62 26.86 -23.53 4.81
CA PRO A 62 26.93 -23.71 3.36
C PRO A 62 27.68 -22.56 2.67
N ALA A 63 28.39 -22.89 1.59
CA ALA A 63 28.92 -21.87 0.67
C ALA A 63 27.79 -21.17 -0.09
N ALA A 64 28.01 -19.94 -0.56
CA ALA A 64 27.04 -19.19 -1.37
C ALA A 64 26.50 -20.02 -2.56
N LYS A 65 27.37 -20.75 -3.27
CA LYS A 65 26.98 -21.65 -4.35
C LYS A 65 26.01 -22.76 -3.92
N MET A 66 26.12 -23.26 -2.68
CA MET A 66 25.18 -24.25 -2.14
C MET A 66 23.82 -23.62 -1.86
N ILE A 67 23.81 -22.38 -1.34
CA ILE A 67 22.58 -21.61 -1.14
C ILE A 67 21.88 -21.30 -2.46
N GLU A 68 22.63 -20.89 -3.49
CA GLU A 68 22.10 -20.67 -4.84
C GLU A 68 21.49 -21.97 -5.42
N ARG A 69 22.14 -23.11 -5.19
CA ARG A 69 21.61 -24.42 -5.60
C ARG A 69 20.33 -24.80 -4.84
N LEU A 70 20.26 -24.53 -3.54
CA LEU A 70 19.06 -24.70 -2.72
C LEU A 70 17.91 -23.83 -3.25
N ALA A 71 18.18 -22.53 -3.44
CA ALA A 71 17.22 -21.57 -3.96
C ALA A 71 16.71 -21.96 -5.35
N LYS A 72 17.62 -22.38 -6.24
CA LYS A 72 17.29 -22.91 -7.58
C LYS A 72 16.45 -24.17 -7.51
N THR A 73 16.74 -25.07 -6.58
CA THR A 73 15.99 -26.32 -6.38
C THR A 73 14.54 -26.04 -5.95
N TRP A 74 14.34 -24.97 -5.17
CA TRP A 74 13.03 -24.55 -4.68
C TRP A 74 12.36 -23.47 -5.53
N GLN A 75 13.04 -22.96 -6.57
CA GLN A 75 12.58 -21.85 -7.41
C GLN A 75 12.22 -20.60 -6.59
N ILE A 76 13.08 -20.26 -5.63
CA ILE A 76 12.96 -19.08 -4.79
C ILE A 76 14.14 -18.14 -5.02
N ASP A 77 13.99 -16.90 -4.57
CA ASP A 77 15.07 -15.91 -4.56
C ASP A 77 16.22 -16.36 -3.63
N PRO A 78 17.48 -16.41 -4.08
CA PRO A 78 18.62 -16.73 -3.22
C PRO A 78 18.96 -15.63 -2.20
N ALA A 79 18.56 -14.38 -2.43
CA ALA A 79 19.02 -13.24 -1.63
C ALA A 79 18.73 -13.38 -0.12
N PRO A 80 17.51 -13.77 0.33
CA PRO A 80 17.23 -13.96 1.76
C PRO A 80 18.09 -15.07 2.38
N LEU A 81 18.27 -16.19 1.66
CA LEU A 81 19.07 -17.31 2.15
C LEU A 81 20.56 -16.99 2.17
N LEU A 82 21.04 -16.18 1.23
CA LEU A 82 22.42 -15.70 1.20
C LEU A 82 22.69 -14.84 2.44
N ILE A 83 21.82 -13.86 2.73
CA ILE A 83 21.94 -13.01 3.91
C ILE A 83 21.92 -13.82 5.21
N LEU A 84 20.98 -14.78 5.35
CA LEU A 84 20.90 -15.68 6.51
C LEU A 84 22.11 -16.61 6.63
N ALA A 85 22.76 -16.94 5.52
CA ALA A 85 24.00 -17.72 5.49
C ALA A 85 25.27 -16.85 5.68
N GLY A 86 25.12 -15.53 5.88
CA GLY A 86 26.23 -14.58 6.06
C GLY A 86 26.88 -14.10 4.76
N HIS A 87 26.21 -14.29 3.61
CA HIS A 87 26.67 -13.86 2.29
C HIS A 87 25.88 -12.65 1.82
N VAL A 88 26.57 -11.62 1.32
CA VAL A 88 25.93 -10.47 0.68
C VAL A 88 25.73 -10.76 -0.81
N PRO A 89 24.49 -10.67 -1.34
CA PRO A 89 24.18 -10.78 -2.77
C PRO A 89 25.03 -9.83 -3.63
N ALA A 90 25.29 -10.21 -4.88
CA ALA A 90 26.23 -9.47 -5.74
C ALA A 90 25.76 -8.06 -6.08
N ASP A 91 24.47 -7.89 -6.35
CA ASP A 91 23.79 -6.62 -6.57
C ASP A 91 23.82 -5.72 -5.33
N VAL A 92 23.55 -6.29 -4.15
CA VAL A 92 23.63 -5.57 -2.87
C VAL A 92 25.08 -5.15 -2.58
N ARG A 93 26.04 -6.02 -2.87
CA ARG A 93 27.47 -5.71 -2.74
C ARG A 93 27.86 -4.53 -3.64
N GLU A 94 27.38 -4.51 -4.88
CA GLU A 94 27.61 -3.41 -5.82
C GLU A 94 27.01 -2.10 -5.31
N ILE A 95 25.79 -2.13 -4.76
CA ILE A 95 25.17 -0.95 -4.13
C ILE A 95 26.00 -0.45 -2.95
N LEU A 96 26.46 -1.34 -2.08
CA LEU A 96 27.29 -0.99 -0.92
C LEU A 96 28.66 -0.43 -1.35
N GLN A 97 29.21 -0.89 -2.46
CA GLN A 97 30.46 -0.39 -3.03
C GLN A 97 30.29 0.98 -3.68
N ASN A 98 29.17 1.22 -4.36
CA ASN A 98 28.86 2.48 -5.03
C ASN A 98 28.40 3.58 -4.05
N HIS A 99 27.88 3.19 -2.88
CA HIS A 99 27.36 4.09 -1.85
C HIS A 99 27.89 3.74 -0.45
N PRO A 100 29.20 3.83 -0.20
CA PRO A 100 29.83 3.33 1.02
C PRO A 100 29.49 4.13 2.28
N VAL A 101 28.92 5.33 2.14
CA VAL A 101 28.49 6.18 3.27
C VAL A 101 26.97 6.20 3.40
N GLU A 102 26.27 6.43 2.29
CA GLU A 102 24.82 6.54 2.28
C GLU A 102 24.16 5.19 2.55
N ALA A 103 24.61 4.10 1.92
CA ALA A 103 23.94 2.81 2.08
C ALA A 103 24.01 2.28 3.52
N PRO A 104 25.16 2.27 4.23
CA PRO A 104 25.19 1.90 5.64
C PRO A 104 24.38 2.83 6.53
N THR A 105 24.36 4.14 6.24
CA THR A 105 23.58 5.12 7.01
C THR A 105 22.09 4.87 6.84
N MET A 106 21.62 4.70 5.60
CA MET A 106 20.24 4.33 5.30
C MET A 106 19.85 3.00 5.94
N LEU A 107 20.74 2.01 5.97
CA LEU A 107 20.50 0.74 6.64
C LEU A 107 20.39 0.91 8.16
N ARG A 108 21.22 1.75 8.80
CA ARG A 108 21.10 2.06 10.23
C ARG A 108 19.85 2.87 10.53
N ASP A 109 19.51 3.87 9.74
CA ASP A 109 18.30 4.67 9.96
C ASP A 109 17.03 3.85 9.73
N SER A 110 17.09 2.90 8.78
CA SER A 110 15.95 2.02 8.46
C SER A 110 15.78 0.86 9.44
N PHE A 111 16.86 0.40 10.09
CA PHE A 111 16.85 -0.86 10.86
C PHE A 111 17.58 -0.79 12.22
N GLY A 112 18.13 0.36 12.61
CA GLY A 112 19.20 0.46 13.59
C GLY A 112 18.97 1.50 14.69
N GLU A 113 18.00 1.23 15.56
CA GLU A 113 18.16 1.44 17.01
C GLU A 113 17.46 0.27 17.72
N GLY A 114 18.22 -0.58 18.42
CA GLY A 114 17.73 -1.74 19.19
C GLY A 114 18.23 -3.13 18.77
N ALA A 115 19.04 -3.26 17.71
CA ALA A 115 19.40 -4.56 17.13
C ALA A 115 20.61 -5.29 17.77
N TYR A 116 21.31 -4.69 18.75
CA TYR A 116 22.54 -5.26 19.32
C TYR A 116 22.41 -5.88 20.72
N ASP A 117 21.31 -5.64 21.46
CA ASP A 117 21.21 -6.09 22.87
C ASP A 117 20.01 -6.97 23.20
N ASN A 118 19.15 -7.31 22.24
CA ASN A 118 18.10 -8.29 22.48
C ASN A 118 18.17 -9.37 21.40
N ALA A 119 18.16 -10.63 21.83
CA ALA A 119 17.85 -11.75 20.96
C ALA A 119 16.68 -11.32 20.07
N PRO A 120 16.82 -11.38 18.73
CA PRO A 120 15.82 -10.82 17.85
C PRO A 120 14.49 -11.52 18.14
N PRO A 121 13.38 -10.78 18.30
CA PRO A 121 12.07 -11.38 18.21
C PRO A 121 12.06 -12.16 16.89
N ALA A 122 11.58 -13.40 16.93
CA ALA A 122 11.40 -14.22 15.74
C ALA A 122 10.90 -13.35 14.60
N ALA A 123 11.60 -13.37 13.47
CA ALA A 123 11.35 -12.52 12.32
C ALA A 123 9.88 -12.62 11.88
N SER A 124 9.02 -11.76 12.44
CA SER A 124 7.78 -11.36 11.79
C SER A 124 8.18 -10.27 10.81
N ALA A 125 8.64 -10.74 9.64
CA ALA A 125 8.55 -9.91 8.47
C ALA A 125 7.15 -9.28 8.48
N PHE A 126 7.09 -7.95 8.46
CA PHE A 126 5.88 -7.16 8.20
C PHE A 126 5.30 -7.41 6.79
N THR A 127 5.59 -8.56 6.18
CA THR A 127 4.69 -9.24 5.28
C THR A 127 3.44 -9.62 6.07
N VAL A 128 2.38 -8.85 5.87
CA VAL A 128 1.03 -9.42 5.88
C VAL A 128 1.09 -10.55 4.86
N ARG A 129 1.37 -11.78 5.30
CA ARG A 129 0.89 -12.95 4.56
C ARG A 129 -0.60 -12.71 4.50
N GLU A 130 -1.14 -12.55 3.29
CA GLU A 130 -2.59 -12.64 3.09
C GLU A 130 -3.02 -13.84 3.91
N SER A 131 -3.74 -13.59 5.01
CA SER A 131 -4.35 -14.67 5.75
C SER A 131 -5.15 -15.39 4.68
N ARG A 132 -4.85 -16.67 4.45
CA ARG A 132 -5.76 -17.60 3.77
C ARG A 132 -7.02 -17.72 4.62
N ALA A 133 -7.72 -16.60 4.83
CA ALA A 133 -9.14 -16.62 5.04
C ALA A 133 -9.62 -17.43 3.85
N SER A 134 -10.20 -18.58 4.13
CA SER A 134 -10.98 -19.34 3.16
C SER A 134 -11.91 -18.34 2.49
N TYR A 135 -11.51 -17.85 1.32
CA TYR A 135 -12.36 -17.07 0.45
C TYR A 135 -13.50 -18.01 0.15
N ALA A 136 -14.64 -17.82 0.82
CA ALA A 136 -15.80 -18.63 0.56
C ALA A 136 -16.04 -18.52 -0.95
N ALA A 137 -16.08 -19.66 -1.63
CA ALA A 137 -16.15 -19.79 -3.08
C ALA A 137 -17.52 -19.34 -3.65
N GLY A 138 -18.07 -18.24 -3.16
CA GLY A 138 -19.15 -17.49 -3.78
C GLY A 138 -18.56 -16.41 -4.68
N LYS A 139 -19.15 -16.20 -5.85
CA LYS A 139 -18.77 -15.09 -6.73
C LYS A 139 -18.90 -13.78 -5.94
N PRO A 140 -17.89 -12.89 -5.91
CA PRO A 140 -18.02 -11.61 -5.25
C PRO A 140 -19.17 -10.81 -5.87
N GLU A 141 -20.17 -10.49 -5.06
CA GLU A 141 -21.36 -9.77 -5.51
C GLU A 141 -21.15 -8.27 -5.31
N TYR A 142 -21.09 -7.52 -6.42
CA TYR A 142 -21.02 -6.08 -6.39
C TYR A 142 -22.07 -5.46 -7.32
N LYS A 143 -22.59 -4.30 -6.92
CA LYS A 143 -23.53 -3.52 -7.73
C LYS A 143 -22.90 -2.17 -8.10
N LEU A 144 -22.86 -1.88 -9.40
CA LEU A 144 -22.46 -0.56 -9.90
C LEU A 144 -23.72 0.21 -10.28
N VAL A 145 -23.80 1.47 -9.86
CA VAL A 145 -24.94 2.36 -10.14
C VAL A 145 -24.45 3.66 -10.76
N GLU A 146 -25.00 3.99 -11.92
CA GLU A 146 -24.80 5.30 -12.57
C GLU A 146 -25.85 6.26 -12.02
N ASP A 147 -25.46 7.12 -11.07
CA ASP A 147 -26.38 7.99 -10.33
C ASP A 147 -25.61 9.11 -9.62
N ASP A 148 -26.32 10.16 -9.25
CA ASP A 148 -25.80 11.13 -8.27
C ASP A 148 -25.79 10.51 -6.87
N CYS A 149 -24.73 10.76 -6.11
CA CYS A 149 -24.57 10.12 -4.81
C CYS A 149 -25.65 10.55 -3.80
N PHE A 150 -26.11 11.81 -3.83
CA PHE A 150 -27.18 12.28 -2.94
C PHE A 150 -28.53 11.71 -3.35
N SER A 151 -28.80 11.67 -4.66
CA SER A 151 -29.98 11.04 -5.25
C SER A 151 -30.11 9.58 -4.79
N TRP A 152 -29.05 8.79 -4.95
CA TRP A 152 -29.02 7.40 -4.50
C TRP A 152 -29.13 7.27 -2.98
N LEU A 153 -28.34 8.05 -2.24
CA LEU A 153 -28.33 8.04 -0.79
C LEU A 153 -29.69 8.43 -0.21
N THR A 154 -30.51 9.23 -0.89
CA THR A 154 -31.86 9.62 -0.43
C THR A 154 -32.84 8.45 -0.55
N ARG A 155 -32.74 7.66 -1.62
CA ARG A 155 -33.62 6.49 -1.87
C ARG A 155 -33.22 5.24 -1.09
N ARG A 156 -32.02 5.20 -0.53
CA ARG A 156 -31.51 4.02 0.17
C ARG A 156 -32.21 3.81 1.51
N GLU A 157 -32.46 2.57 1.90
CA GLU A 157 -32.99 2.27 3.23
C GLU A 157 -32.00 2.71 4.34
N PRO A 158 -32.49 3.26 5.47
CA PRO A 158 -31.68 3.46 6.65
C PRO A 158 -30.99 2.15 7.09
N ASP A 159 -29.88 2.26 7.81
CA ASP A 159 -29.23 1.12 8.49
C ASP A 159 -28.98 -0.10 7.56
N SER A 160 -28.57 0.15 6.32
CA SER A 160 -28.44 -0.86 5.26
C SER A 160 -27.03 -1.02 4.71
N ILE A 161 -26.09 -0.18 5.16
CA ILE A 161 -24.67 -0.18 4.76
C ILE A 161 -23.81 -0.41 6.01
N HIS A 162 -22.78 -1.25 5.89
CA HIS A 162 -21.97 -1.68 7.04
C HIS A 162 -20.64 -0.91 7.14
N ALA A 163 -20.12 -0.46 6.02
CA ALA A 163 -18.98 0.45 5.97
C ALA A 163 -19.03 1.33 4.72
N VAL A 164 -18.39 2.50 4.80
CA VAL A 164 -18.09 3.35 3.64
C VAL A 164 -16.58 3.43 3.48
N VAL A 165 -16.09 3.19 2.26
CA VAL A 165 -14.67 3.37 1.91
C VAL A 165 -14.65 4.16 0.61
N THR A 166 -14.09 5.37 0.61
CA THR A 166 -14.28 6.29 -0.53
C THR A 166 -13.22 7.37 -0.67
N ASP A 167 -13.06 7.87 -1.90
CA ASP A 167 -12.16 8.97 -2.30
C ASP A 167 -12.98 10.09 -2.97
N PRO A 168 -13.55 11.03 -2.19
CA PRO A 168 -14.43 12.07 -2.71
C PRO A 168 -13.69 13.16 -3.49
N PRO A 169 -14.40 13.95 -4.30
CA PRO A 169 -13.85 15.15 -4.93
C PRO A 169 -13.64 16.28 -3.91
N TYR A 170 -12.46 16.93 -3.90
CA TYR A 170 -12.21 18.15 -3.09
C TYR A 170 -12.15 19.44 -3.91
N GLY A 171 -12.20 19.32 -5.24
CA GLY A 171 -12.22 20.44 -6.17
C GLY A 171 -13.62 20.56 -6.78
N LEU A 172 -14.60 21.01 -6.00
CA LEU A 172 -16.01 21.01 -6.44
C LEU A 172 -16.19 21.75 -7.78
N LYS A 173 -15.40 22.81 -8.00
CA LYS A 173 -15.34 23.57 -9.24
C LYS A 173 -14.65 22.79 -10.37
N GLU A 174 -13.52 22.14 -10.09
CA GLU A 174 -12.78 21.33 -11.06
C GLU A 174 -13.58 20.12 -11.60
N TYR A 175 -14.47 19.57 -10.78
CA TYR A 175 -15.34 18.44 -11.15
C TYR A 175 -16.72 18.87 -11.69
N THR A 176 -16.94 20.17 -11.95
CA THR A 176 -18.13 20.61 -12.70
C THR A 176 -18.13 20.03 -14.11
N PRO A 177 -19.30 19.82 -14.75
CA PRO A 177 -19.38 19.36 -16.14
C PRO A 177 -18.56 20.23 -17.11
N GLU A 178 -18.52 21.54 -16.86
CA GLU A 178 -17.76 22.52 -17.64
C GLU A 178 -16.25 22.32 -17.54
N GLU A 179 -15.72 22.20 -16.32
CA GLU A 179 -14.28 22.03 -16.08
C GLU A 179 -13.80 20.62 -16.45
N THR A 180 -14.64 19.60 -16.26
CA THR A 180 -14.38 18.23 -16.73
C THR A 180 -14.33 18.18 -18.26
N SER A 181 -15.21 18.91 -18.96
CA SER A 181 -15.17 19.06 -20.42
C SER A 181 -13.95 19.83 -20.91
N LYS A 182 -13.46 20.83 -20.16
CA LYS A 182 -12.20 21.54 -20.46
C LYS A 182 -10.98 20.64 -20.27
N LEU A 183 -10.96 19.82 -19.21
CA LEU A 183 -9.92 18.80 -18.98
C LEU A 183 -9.84 17.80 -20.13
N ARG A 184 -10.98 17.25 -20.57
CA ARG A 184 -11.06 16.27 -21.68
C ARG A 184 -10.54 16.84 -23.00
N ARG A 185 -10.82 18.11 -23.28
CA ARG A 185 -10.34 18.83 -24.47
C ARG A 185 -8.86 19.21 -24.42
N GLY A 186 -8.21 19.08 -23.25
CA GLY A 186 -6.80 19.46 -23.06
C GLY A 186 -6.51 20.94 -23.25
N LYS A 187 -7.54 21.81 -23.30
CA LYS A 187 -7.43 23.26 -23.49
C LYS A 187 -8.33 24.00 -22.51
N GLY A 188 -7.70 24.85 -21.69
CA GLY A 188 -8.39 25.65 -20.68
C GLY A 188 -8.75 24.86 -19.42
N GLY A 189 -9.24 25.59 -18.41
CA GLY A 189 -9.73 25.05 -17.13
C GLY A 189 -8.90 25.44 -15.90
N VAL A 190 -9.47 25.23 -14.72
CA VAL A 190 -8.86 25.57 -13.41
C VAL A 190 -7.69 24.63 -13.07
N TRP A 191 -7.60 23.49 -13.74
CA TRP A 191 -6.54 22.49 -13.59
C TRP A 191 -5.12 23.04 -13.83
N ARG A 192 -4.16 22.73 -12.95
CA ARG A 192 -2.72 23.03 -13.18
C ARG A 192 -2.16 22.06 -14.21
N ILE A 193 -1.64 22.59 -15.31
CA ILE A 193 -0.80 21.86 -16.25
C ILE A 193 0.63 21.85 -15.68
N PRO A 194 1.19 20.70 -15.26
CA PRO A 194 2.56 20.66 -14.75
C PRO A 194 3.56 20.93 -15.89
N PRO A 195 4.68 21.62 -15.65
CA PRO A 195 5.75 21.70 -16.64
C PRO A 195 6.28 20.30 -16.99
N ALA A 196 6.63 20.10 -18.26
CA ALA A 196 7.27 18.87 -18.71
C ALA A 196 8.61 18.70 -17.97
N LEU A 197 8.83 17.51 -17.40
CA LEU A 197 10.07 17.16 -16.73
C LEU A 197 10.56 15.86 -17.39
N GLY A 198 11.63 15.97 -18.18
CA GLY A 198 12.23 14.83 -18.89
C GLY A 198 11.37 14.22 -20.00
N GLY A 199 10.61 15.01 -20.77
CA GLY A 199 9.84 14.51 -21.93
C GLY A 199 8.51 13.83 -21.63
N CYS A 200 8.18 13.56 -20.37
CA CYS A 200 6.87 13.02 -19.98
C CYS A 200 5.82 14.15 -19.84
N ILE A 201 4.82 14.17 -20.73
CA ILE A 201 3.64 15.04 -20.64
C ILE A 201 2.77 14.57 -19.46
N ARG A 202 2.62 15.43 -18.44
CA ARG A 202 1.92 15.09 -17.19
C ARG A 202 0.44 15.48 -17.24
N ARG A 203 -0.42 14.70 -16.58
CA ARG A 203 -1.86 14.99 -16.46
C ARG A 203 -2.12 16.21 -15.56
N PRO A 204 -3.14 17.04 -15.85
CA PRO A 204 -3.48 18.21 -15.03
C PRO A 204 -3.94 17.84 -13.62
N VAL A 205 -3.63 18.69 -12.62
CA VAL A 205 -3.99 18.46 -11.19
C VAL A 205 -4.84 19.61 -10.61
N PRO A 206 -5.76 19.34 -9.66
CA PRO A 206 -6.60 20.39 -9.04
C PRO A 206 -5.79 21.40 -8.21
N ARG A 207 -6.31 22.62 -8.02
CA ARG A 207 -5.61 23.71 -7.31
C ARG A 207 -6.09 23.84 -5.85
N PHE A 208 -5.78 22.86 -5.03
CA PHE A 208 -6.16 22.86 -3.62
C PHE A 208 -5.40 23.87 -2.70
N THR A 209 -4.47 24.70 -3.22
CA THR A 209 -3.71 25.69 -2.43
C THR A 209 -4.24 27.12 -2.54
N VAL A 210 -5.25 27.35 -3.38
CA VAL A 210 -5.74 28.70 -3.72
C VAL A 210 -7.26 28.76 -3.64
N LEU A 211 -7.87 27.96 -2.74
CA LEU A 211 -9.31 28.01 -2.52
C LEU A 211 -9.67 29.31 -1.80
N SER A 212 -10.65 30.04 -2.35
CA SER A 212 -11.27 31.19 -1.71
C SER A 212 -11.99 30.78 -0.41
N GLU A 213 -12.35 31.74 0.42
CA GLU A 213 -13.12 31.47 1.64
C GLU A 213 -14.50 30.86 1.30
N GLU A 214 -15.14 31.37 0.25
CA GLU A 214 -16.42 30.88 -0.26
C GLU A 214 -16.31 29.42 -0.76
N GLU A 215 -15.27 29.09 -1.53
CA GLU A 215 -15.02 27.72 -2.01
C GLU A 215 -14.78 26.73 -0.85
N ARG A 216 -14.12 27.18 0.23
CA ARG A 216 -13.94 26.36 1.44
C ARG A 216 -15.25 26.14 2.18
N HIS A 217 -16.11 27.16 2.23
CA HIS A 217 -17.42 27.07 2.85
C HIS A 217 -18.34 26.13 2.07
N GLU A 218 -18.35 26.22 0.74
CA GLU A 218 -19.07 25.27 -0.14
C GLU A 218 -18.60 23.83 0.06
N LEU A 219 -17.29 23.61 0.17
CA LEU A 219 -16.72 22.29 0.45
C LEU A 219 -17.20 21.74 1.81
N GLY A 220 -17.19 22.57 2.85
CA GLY A 220 -17.73 22.21 4.16
C GLY A 220 -19.22 21.86 4.10
N ASN A 221 -20.02 22.65 3.39
CA ASN A 221 -21.46 22.42 3.22
C ASN A 221 -21.75 21.13 2.45
N PHE A 222 -20.97 20.84 1.40
CA PHE A 222 -21.06 19.59 0.66
C PHE A 222 -20.83 18.38 1.58
N PHE A 223 -19.73 18.37 2.34
CA PHE A 223 -19.43 17.27 3.24
C PHE A 223 -20.38 17.19 4.43
N SER A 224 -20.94 18.30 4.90
CA SER A 224 -21.98 18.30 5.95
C SER A 224 -23.25 17.60 5.47
N ARG A 225 -23.72 17.93 4.26
CA ARG A 225 -24.87 17.24 3.63
C ARG A 225 -24.57 15.76 3.38
N TRP A 226 -23.37 15.46 2.88
CA TRP A 226 -22.96 14.09 2.58
C TRP A 226 -22.88 13.25 3.85
N ALA A 227 -22.24 13.76 4.90
CA ALA A 227 -22.10 13.09 6.19
C ALA A 227 -23.48 12.75 6.79
N LYS A 228 -24.43 13.69 6.79
CA LYS A 228 -25.80 13.44 7.25
C LYS A 228 -26.49 12.33 6.46
N SER A 229 -26.29 12.31 5.14
CA SER A 229 -26.88 11.29 4.24
C SER A 229 -26.27 9.91 4.50
N VAL A 230 -24.94 9.84 4.68
CA VAL A 230 -24.23 8.59 5.01
C VAL A 230 -24.60 8.08 6.39
N LEU A 231 -24.70 8.95 7.40
CA LEU A 231 -25.05 8.57 8.77
C LEU A 231 -26.41 7.85 8.83
N ARG A 232 -27.37 8.27 8.00
CA ARG A 232 -28.70 7.65 7.90
C ARG A 232 -28.64 6.21 7.39
N VAL A 233 -27.83 5.95 6.35
CA VAL A 233 -27.80 4.63 5.68
C VAL A 233 -26.82 3.65 6.31
N LEU A 234 -25.83 4.14 7.06
CA LEU A 234 -24.78 3.34 7.68
C LEU A 234 -25.27 2.76 9.00
N VAL A 235 -25.24 1.45 9.24
CA VAL A 235 -25.66 0.82 10.51
C VAL A 235 -24.90 1.39 11.74
N PRO A 236 -25.48 1.35 12.95
CA PRO A 236 -24.76 1.68 14.18
C PRO A 236 -23.40 0.98 14.28
N GLY A 237 -22.35 1.70 14.68
CA GLY A 237 -20.98 1.18 14.73
C GLY A 237 -20.29 1.00 13.37
N GLY A 238 -20.97 1.25 12.24
CA GLY A 238 -20.36 1.22 10.92
C GLY A 238 -19.26 2.27 10.77
N HIS A 239 -18.19 1.94 10.02
CA HIS A 239 -17.04 2.81 9.83
C HIS A 239 -17.09 3.53 8.47
N VAL A 240 -16.57 4.76 8.44
CA VAL A 240 -16.29 5.53 7.24
C VAL A 240 -14.78 5.74 7.14
N PHE A 241 -14.18 5.23 6.08
CA PHE A 241 -12.83 5.51 5.64
C PHE A 241 -12.93 6.46 4.45
N ILE A 242 -12.49 7.69 4.64
CA ILE A 242 -12.59 8.75 3.63
C ILE A 242 -11.20 9.27 3.34
N ALA A 243 -10.72 9.11 2.10
CA ALA A 243 -9.49 9.79 1.70
C ALA A 243 -9.63 11.29 1.95
N THR A 244 -8.53 12.01 2.13
CA THR A 244 -8.48 13.48 2.16
C THR A 244 -7.10 13.96 1.70
N ASN A 245 -6.89 15.27 1.73
CA ASN A 245 -5.58 15.89 1.56
C ASN A 245 -5.22 16.66 2.83
N PRO A 246 -3.94 16.69 3.28
CA PRO A 246 -3.53 17.35 4.52
C PRO A 246 -4.00 18.81 4.67
N LEU A 247 -4.15 19.54 3.56
CA LEU A 247 -4.56 20.95 3.56
C LEU A 247 -6.07 21.16 3.66
N LEU A 248 -6.89 20.16 3.36
CA LEU A 248 -8.37 20.29 3.35
C LEU A 248 -9.05 19.30 4.29
N SER A 249 -8.32 18.36 4.87
CA SER A 249 -8.86 17.31 5.75
C SER A 249 -9.69 17.88 6.90
N HIS A 250 -9.25 18.98 7.52
CA HIS A 250 -9.98 19.65 8.60
C HIS A 250 -11.42 20.07 8.22
N LEU A 251 -11.66 20.54 7.00
CA LEU A 251 -13.01 20.93 6.54
C LEU A 251 -13.94 19.71 6.46
N VAL A 252 -13.40 18.57 5.99
CA VAL A 252 -14.13 17.30 5.92
C VAL A 252 -14.39 16.76 7.33
N TYR A 253 -13.37 16.79 8.20
CA TYR A 253 -13.45 16.18 9.52
C TYR A 253 -14.42 16.91 10.45
N VAL A 254 -14.40 18.25 10.41
CA VAL A 254 -15.37 19.06 11.17
C VAL A 254 -16.80 18.76 10.70
N ALA A 255 -17.04 18.70 9.39
CA ALA A 255 -18.35 18.37 8.84
C ALA A 255 -18.83 16.97 9.26
N MET A 256 -17.95 15.96 9.24
CA MET A 256 -18.25 14.60 9.70
C MET A 256 -18.63 14.58 11.19
N MET A 257 -17.83 15.22 12.04
CA MET A 257 -18.08 15.27 13.49
C MET A 257 -19.38 16.01 13.82
N GLN A 258 -19.65 17.14 13.16
CA GLN A 258 -20.88 17.91 13.33
C GLN A 258 -22.13 17.16 12.86
N ALA A 259 -22.00 16.24 11.89
CA ALA A 259 -23.09 15.38 11.49
C ALA A 259 -23.43 14.30 12.53
N GLY A 260 -22.53 14.01 13.48
CA GLY A 260 -22.73 13.03 14.55
C GLY A 260 -21.81 11.81 14.49
N PHE A 261 -20.79 11.81 13.63
CA PHE A 261 -19.78 10.75 13.62
C PHE A 261 -18.76 10.90 14.74
N GLU A 262 -18.32 9.77 15.29
CA GLU A 262 -17.17 9.71 16.19
C GLU A 262 -15.88 9.65 15.36
N LYS A 263 -14.95 10.57 15.57
CA LYS A 263 -13.59 10.45 15.01
C LYS A 263 -12.83 9.36 15.77
N ARG A 264 -12.33 8.34 15.07
CA ARG A 264 -11.63 7.19 15.66
C ARG A 264 -10.13 7.16 15.37
N GLY A 265 -9.64 8.08 14.56
CA GLY A 265 -8.25 8.17 14.14
C GLY A 265 -8.15 8.63 12.70
N GLU A 266 -7.03 8.35 12.06
CA GLU A 266 -6.77 8.56 10.63
C GLU A 266 -5.84 7.46 10.15
N ILE A 267 -6.07 6.93 8.95
CA ILE A 267 -5.13 6.04 8.29
C ILE A 267 -4.16 6.89 7.48
N ILE A 268 -2.88 6.76 7.76
CA ILE A 268 -1.78 7.44 7.09
C ILE A 268 -1.27 6.50 5.98
N ARG A 269 -1.68 6.78 4.75
CA ARG A 269 -1.07 6.14 3.59
C ARG A 269 0.27 6.80 3.31
N LEU A 270 1.38 6.12 3.58
CA LEU A 270 2.72 6.63 3.24
C LEU A 270 2.91 6.54 1.74
N VAL A 271 2.82 7.70 1.08
CA VAL A 271 3.01 7.86 -0.36
C VAL A 271 3.57 9.26 -0.62
N GLN A 272 4.69 9.34 -1.34
CA GLN A 272 5.25 10.63 -1.73
C GLN A 272 4.51 11.15 -2.96
N THR A 273 3.82 12.28 -2.80
CA THR A 273 3.18 12.97 -3.91
C THR A 273 4.14 14.00 -4.51
N LEU A 274 3.85 14.44 -5.73
CA LEU A 274 4.60 15.52 -6.36
C LEU A 274 4.32 16.90 -5.73
N ARG A 275 3.38 16.98 -4.78
CA ARG A 275 2.96 18.23 -4.13
C ARG A 275 3.92 18.60 -3.02
N GLY A 276 4.36 19.86 -3.02
CA GLY A 276 5.24 20.41 -1.99
C GLY A 276 6.72 20.22 -2.28
N GLY A 277 7.54 20.82 -1.44
CA GLY A 277 8.94 21.05 -1.75
C GLY A 277 9.13 22.10 -2.86
N ASP A 278 8.12 22.92 -3.12
CA ASP A 278 8.21 24.03 -4.07
C ASP A 278 9.15 25.10 -3.51
N ARG A 279 10.03 25.64 -4.35
CA ARG A 279 10.85 26.82 -4.02
C ARG A 279 10.03 28.11 -4.16
N PRO A 280 10.47 29.23 -3.56
CA PRO A 280 9.85 30.53 -3.80
C PRO A 280 9.74 30.84 -5.30
N LYS A 281 8.50 31.06 -5.77
CA LYS A 281 8.26 31.41 -7.17
C LYS A 281 8.99 32.70 -7.50
N ASN A 282 9.58 32.76 -8.71
CA ASN A 282 10.37 33.90 -9.21
C ASN A 282 11.67 34.20 -8.45
N ALA A 283 11.99 33.50 -7.36
CA ALA A 283 13.22 33.68 -6.59
C ALA A 283 13.94 32.34 -6.30
N HIS A 284 13.73 31.35 -7.18
CA HIS A 284 14.23 29.97 -7.00
C HIS A 284 15.76 29.82 -7.03
N LYS A 285 16.47 30.80 -7.63
CA LYS A 285 17.95 30.85 -7.62
C LYS A 285 18.50 31.60 -6.41
N GLU A 286 17.77 32.61 -5.91
CA GLU A 286 18.16 33.39 -4.73
C GLU A 286 17.95 32.57 -3.45
N PHE A 287 16.89 31.76 -3.41
CA PHE A 287 16.53 30.92 -2.26
C PHE A 287 16.52 29.44 -2.64
N GLU A 288 17.67 28.92 -3.07
CA GLU A 288 17.79 27.55 -3.58
C GLU A 288 17.59 26.46 -2.51
N ASP A 289 17.90 26.77 -1.25
CA ASP A 289 17.75 25.88 -0.09
C ASP A 289 16.44 26.08 0.68
N VAL A 290 15.52 26.89 0.16
CA VAL A 290 14.24 27.19 0.81
C VAL A 290 13.10 26.42 0.14
N THR A 291 12.25 25.80 0.94
CA THR A 291 10.96 25.27 0.48
C THR A 291 9.81 26.02 1.13
N VAL A 292 8.80 26.41 0.34
CA VAL A 292 7.64 27.19 0.83
C VAL A 292 6.60 26.33 1.54
N MET A 293 6.63 25.02 1.28
CA MET A 293 5.83 24.04 1.99
C MET A 293 6.54 22.68 1.98
N PRO A 294 6.40 21.88 3.05
CA PRO A 294 6.94 20.52 3.07
C PRO A 294 6.45 19.70 1.88
N ARG A 295 7.31 18.80 1.38
CA ARG A 295 6.86 17.78 0.42
C ARG A 295 5.86 16.85 1.11
N SER A 296 4.70 16.65 0.50
CA SER A 296 3.68 15.74 1.02
C SER A 296 4.13 14.30 0.80
N CYS A 297 4.49 13.64 1.91
CA CYS A 297 4.96 12.25 1.96
C CYS A 297 3.89 11.26 2.45
N TRP A 298 2.65 11.73 2.58
CA TRP A 298 1.53 10.93 3.06
C TRP A 298 0.18 11.48 2.57
N GLU A 299 -0.80 10.59 2.51
CA GLU A 299 -2.21 10.89 2.20
C GLU A 299 -3.08 10.46 3.42
N PRO A 300 -3.79 11.41 4.07
CA PRO A 300 -4.70 11.09 5.16
C PRO A 300 -5.95 10.40 4.66
N TRP A 301 -6.40 9.40 5.42
CA TRP A 301 -7.72 8.81 5.31
C TRP A 301 -8.43 8.94 6.65
N GLY A 302 -9.41 9.83 6.75
CA GLY A 302 -10.18 10.02 7.97
C GLY A 302 -10.90 8.74 8.36
N LEU A 303 -10.79 8.35 9.64
CA LEU A 303 -11.50 7.21 10.19
C LEU A 303 -12.60 7.68 11.14
N PHE A 304 -13.84 7.47 10.72
CA PHE A 304 -15.03 7.84 11.47
C PHE A 304 -15.90 6.63 11.75
N ARG A 305 -16.73 6.71 12.78
CA ARG A 305 -17.67 5.65 13.15
C ARG A 305 -19.02 6.26 13.51
N ARG A 306 -20.12 5.69 12.99
CA ARG A 306 -21.45 6.00 13.54
C ARG A 306 -21.49 5.48 14.99
N PRO A 307 -22.01 6.23 15.97
CA PRO A 307 -22.12 5.76 17.34
C PRO A 307 -22.70 4.34 17.43
N CYS A 308 -22.13 3.50 18.29
CA CYS A 308 -22.64 2.16 18.53
C CYS A 308 -23.94 2.21 19.35
N GLU A 309 -24.80 1.20 19.16
CA GLU A 309 -25.88 0.94 20.11
C GLU A 309 -25.34 0.16 21.31
N GLY A 310 -25.22 0.82 22.46
CA GLY A 310 -24.72 0.21 23.69
C GLY A 310 -23.23 -0.18 23.60
N ARG A 311 -22.87 -1.36 24.13
CA ARG A 311 -21.47 -1.83 24.13
C ARG A 311 -21.08 -2.37 22.76
N VAL A 312 -19.81 -2.21 22.39
CA VAL A 312 -19.26 -2.66 21.09
C VAL A 312 -19.53 -4.14 20.81
N GLN A 313 -19.43 -5.00 21.82
CA GLN A 313 -19.72 -6.44 21.68
C GLN A 313 -21.18 -6.73 21.32
N ASP A 314 -22.13 -5.94 21.83
CA ASP A 314 -23.56 -6.11 21.56
C ASP A 314 -23.87 -5.59 20.16
N ASN A 315 -23.25 -4.47 19.78
CA ASN A 315 -23.27 -3.92 18.42
C ASN A 315 -22.70 -4.90 17.39
N LEU A 316 -21.57 -5.57 17.68
CA LEU A 316 -20.97 -6.59 16.81
C LEU A 316 -21.89 -7.80 16.61
N ARG A 317 -22.63 -8.23 17.63
CA ARG A 317 -23.57 -9.35 17.50
C ARG A 317 -24.75 -9.00 16.58
N LYS A 318 -25.33 -7.80 16.78
CA LYS A 318 -26.50 -7.32 16.05
C LYS A 318 -26.17 -6.83 14.64
N TRP A 319 -25.22 -5.91 14.53
CA TRP A 319 -24.92 -5.16 13.31
C TRP A 319 -23.64 -5.59 12.59
N LYS A 320 -22.86 -6.51 13.19
CA LYS A 320 -21.56 -6.97 12.65
C LYS A 320 -20.48 -5.89 12.54
N THR A 321 -20.72 -4.73 13.15
CA THR A 321 -19.89 -3.51 13.08
C THR A 321 -19.52 -3.03 14.49
N GLY A 322 -18.66 -2.00 14.58
CA GLY A 322 -18.23 -1.38 15.84
C GLY A 322 -16.73 -1.50 16.12
N GLY A 323 -16.04 -2.43 15.46
CA GLY A 323 -14.57 -2.58 15.50
C GLY A 323 -13.95 -2.62 14.10
N LEU A 324 -12.63 -2.75 14.04
CA LEU A 324 -11.86 -2.98 12.81
C LEU A 324 -11.32 -4.41 12.76
N ARG A 325 -11.23 -5.00 11.58
CA ARG A 325 -10.69 -6.35 11.42
C ARG A 325 -9.19 -6.36 11.71
N ARG A 326 -8.76 -7.20 12.64
CA ARG A 326 -7.34 -7.40 12.98
C ARG A 326 -6.57 -7.97 11.79
N ILE A 327 -5.27 -7.71 11.73
CA ILE A 327 -4.39 -8.28 10.70
C ILE A 327 -4.15 -9.75 11.00
N GLY A 328 -3.91 -10.08 12.27
CA GLY A 328 -3.78 -11.45 12.79
C GLY A 328 -4.26 -11.55 14.24
N GLU A 329 -4.02 -12.70 14.86
CA GLU A 329 -4.43 -12.95 16.25
C GLU A 329 -3.79 -11.93 17.20
N GLU A 330 -2.47 -11.74 17.11
CA GLU A 330 -1.72 -10.83 17.97
C GLU A 330 -1.61 -9.41 17.41
N GLN A 331 -1.87 -9.23 16.11
CA GLN A 331 -1.63 -7.95 15.44
C GLN A 331 -2.94 -7.17 15.18
N PRO A 332 -3.18 -6.03 15.87
CA PRO A 332 -4.30 -5.14 15.56
C PRO A 332 -4.12 -4.49 14.18
N PHE A 333 -5.19 -3.88 13.67
CA PHE A 333 -5.09 -3.02 12.49
C PHE A 333 -4.33 -1.73 12.84
N CYS A 334 -3.33 -1.38 12.04
CA CYS A 334 -2.49 -0.20 12.24
C CYS A 334 -2.97 0.97 11.38
N ASP A 335 -2.76 2.18 11.89
CA ASP A 335 -3.10 3.43 11.22
C ASP A 335 -2.07 3.84 10.15
N VAL A 336 -0.84 3.36 10.20
CA VAL A 336 0.16 3.65 9.15
C VAL A 336 0.28 2.50 8.16
N ILE A 337 0.00 2.78 6.87
CA ILE A 337 0.10 1.80 5.78
C ILE A 337 1.10 2.30 4.73
N ARG A 338 2.17 1.52 4.51
CA ARG A 338 3.12 1.78 3.42
C ARG A 338 2.46 1.49 2.07
N SER A 339 2.55 2.43 1.13
CA SER A 339 1.92 2.29 -0.18
C SER A 339 2.79 2.92 -1.28
N SER A 340 3.16 2.13 -2.29
CA SER A 340 3.70 2.73 -3.51
C SER A 340 2.64 3.57 -4.23
N PRO A 341 3.02 4.60 -5.01
CA PRO A 341 2.11 5.18 -6.00
C PRO A 341 1.54 4.10 -6.92
N THR A 342 0.33 4.32 -7.43
CA THR A 342 -0.33 3.40 -8.37
C THR A 342 0.54 3.22 -9.61
N ARG A 343 1.01 1.99 -9.82
CA ARG A 343 1.96 1.63 -10.89
C ARG A 343 1.25 1.56 -12.24
N SER A 344 2.02 1.61 -13.33
CA SER A 344 1.48 1.58 -14.70
C SER A 344 0.49 0.44 -14.96
N PRO A 345 0.71 -0.82 -14.53
CA PRO A 345 -0.21 -1.92 -14.84
C PRO A 345 -1.64 -1.71 -14.32
N GLU A 346 -1.80 -1.11 -13.13
CA GLU A 346 -3.13 -0.79 -12.59
C GLU A 346 -3.76 0.40 -13.33
N ARG A 347 -2.94 1.39 -13.72
CA ARG A 347 -3.40 2.53 -14.51
C ARG A 347 -3.80 2.14 -15.94
N ASP A 348 -3.18 1.11 -16.50
CA ASP A 348 -3.51 0.57 -17.81
C ASP A 348 -4.86 -0.16 -17.77
N ILE A 349 -5.21 -0.76 -16.63
CA ILE A 349 -6.53 -1.36 -16.39
C ILE A 349 -7.60 -0.28 -16.20
N ALA A 350 -7.31 0.73 -15.39
CA ALA A 350 -8.21 1.84 -15.10
C ALA A 350 -7.50 3.18 -15.29
N PRO A 351 -7.61 3.82 -16.46
CA PRO A 351 -6.91 5.07 -16.76
C PRO A 351 -7.51 6.31 -16.07
N HIS A 352 -7.81 6.20 -14.78
CA HIS A 352 -8.37 7.25 -13.92
C HIS A 352 -7.26 8.10 -13.27
N PRO A 353 -7.39 9.45 -13.20
CA PRO A 353 -6.36 10.32 -12.64
C PRO A 353 -6.03 10.03 -11.17
N SER A 354 -7.03 9.69 -10.35
CA SER A 354 -6.89 9.45 -8.90
C SER A 354 -6.99 7.98 -8.48
N LEU A 355 -6.79 7.02 -9.39
CA LEU A 355 -6.88 5.58 -9.07
C LEU A 355 -6.03 5.19 -7.85
N LYS A 356 -6.62 4.58 -6.83
CA LYS A 356 -5.91 4.09 -5.64
C LYS A 356 -5.36 2.67 -5.84
N PRO A 357 -4.14 2.34 -5.35
CA PRO A 357 -3.54 1.03 -5.55
C PRO A 357 -4.31 -0.09 -4.85
N GLN A 358 -4.48 -1.23 -5.52
CA GLN A 358 -5.20 -2.39 -4.98
C GLN A 358 -4.57 -2.97 -3.70
N ALA A 359 -3.24 -2.98 -3.58
CA ALA A 359 -2.56 -3.46 -2.38
C ALA A 359 -2.93 -2.67 -1.11
N PHE A 360 -3.17 -1.36 -1.26
CA PHE A 360 -3.60 -0.50 -0.18
C PHE A 360 -5.11 -0.64 0.07
N MET A 361 -5.91 -0.59 -1.00
CA MET A 361 -7.37 -0.66 -0.89
C MET A 361 -7.85 -1.97 -0.26
N ARG A 362 -7.23 -3.12 -0.58
CA ARG A 362 -7.59 -4.41 0.03
C ARG A 362 -7.38 -4.44 1.54
N GLN A 363 -6.35 -3.75 2.05
CA GLN A 363 -6.12 -3.67 3.50
C GLN A 363 -7.22 -2.87 4.20
N ILE A 364 -7.56 -1.69 3.68
CA ILE A 364 -8.61 -0.84 4.24
C ILE A 364 -9.99 -1.50 4.14
N VAL A 365 -10.34 -2.01 2.96
CA VAL A 365 -11.60 -2.71 2.72
C VAL A 365 -11.73 -3.92 3.64
N ARG A 366 -10.68 -4.74 3.78
CA ARG A 366 -10.71 -5.88 4.70
C ARG A 366 -10.95 -5.44 6.15
N ALA A 367 -10.29 -4.35 6.57
CA ALA A 367 -10.39 -3.81 7.92
C ALA A 367 -11.78 -3.24 8.25
N SER A 368 -12.49 -2.72 7.24
CA SER A 368 -13.76 -2.01 7.45
C SER A 368 -14.94 -2.92 7.86
N LEU A 369 -14.87 -4.23 7.58
CA LEU A 369 -15.83 -5.23 8.06
C LEU A 369 -15.15 -6.18 9.07
N PRO A 370 -15.31 -5.95 10.39
CA PRO A 370 -14.56 -6.68 11.42
C PRO A 370 -14.84 -8.18 11.45
N LEU A 371 -16.05 -8.59 11.10
CA LEU A 371 -16.47 -10.00 11.02
C LEU A 371 -16.47 -10.55 9.59
N GLY A 372 -16.07 -9.75 8.60
CA GLY A 372 -16.11 -10.13 7.18
C GLY A 372 -17.52 -10.23 6.58
N GLU A 373 -18.52 -9.69 7.27
CA GLU A 373 -19.93 -9.69 6.87
C GLU A 373 -20.44 -8.26 6.72
N GLY A 374 -21.25 -8.01 5.70
CA GLY A 374 -21.89 -6.72 5.44
C GLY A 374 -21.62 -6.15 4.05
N VAL A 375 -22.17 -4.96 3.81
CA VAL A 375 -22.10 -4.25 2.53
C VAL A 375 -21.23 -3.00 2.65
N ILE A 376 -20.25 -2.87 1.76
CA ILE A 376 -19.40 -1.69 1.63
C ILE A 376 -19.99 -0.75 0.58
N LEU A 377 -20.04 0.54 0.89
CA LEU A 377 -20.43 1.59 -0.04
C LEU A 377 -19.22 2.43 -0.46
N ASP A 378 -19.10 2.68 -1.76
CA ASP A 378 -18.28 3.75 -2.31
C ASP A 378 -19.18 4.72 -3.10
N PRO A 379 -19.56 5.87 -2.52
CA PRO A 379 -20.42 6.85 -3.19
C PRO A 379 -19.69 7.70 -4.24
N PHE A 380 -18.37 7.56 -4.36
CA PHE A 380 -17.52 8.26 -5.31
C PHE A 380 -16.57 7.26 -5.98
N MET A 381 -17.15 6.26 -6.64
CA MET A 381 -16.43 5.07 -7.09
C MET A 381 -15.28 5.38 -8.06
N GLY A 382 -15.39 6.41 -8.90
CA GLY A 382 -14.38 6.76 -9.89
C GLY A 382 -13.99 5.57 -10.74
N GLY A 383 -12.70 5.24 -10.79
CA GLY A 383 -12.17 4.07 -11.52
C GLY A 383 -12.48 2.69 -10.90
N GLY A 384 -13.21 2.62 -9.79
CA GLY A 384 -13.66 1.34 -9.20
C GLY A 384 -12.68 0.66 -8.25
N SER A 385 -11.66 1.37 -7.73
CA SER A 385 -10.63 0.77 -6.87
C SER A 385 -11.19 0.10 -5.61
N THR A 386 -12.15 0.74 -4.92
CA THR A 386 -12.78 0.19 -3.71
C THR A 386 -13.58 -1.06 -4.01
N ILE A 387 -14.39 -1.03 -5.08
CA ILE A 387 -15.27 -2.13 -5.47
C ILE A 387 -14.45 -3.34 -5.93
N ALA A 388 -13.39 -3.11 -6.69
CA ALA A 388 -12.44 -4.15 -7.06
C ALA A 388 -11.75 -4.79 -5.84
N ALA A 389 -11.37 -3.97 -4.85
CA ALA A 389 -10.78 -4.47 -3.62
C ALA A 389 -11.79 -5.29 -2.79
N ALA A 390 -13.04 -4.84 -2.68
CA ALA A 390 -14.13 -5.57 -2.03
C ALA A 390 -14.38 -6.93 -2.72
N ALA A 391 -14.44 -6.93 -4.05
CA ALA A 391 -14.58 -8.15 -4.81
C ALA A 391 -13.40 -9.12 -4.60
N ALA A 392 -12.17 -8.62 -4.58
CA ALA A 392 -10.98 -9.42 -4.35
C ALA A 392 -10.92 -10.05 -2.95
N VAL A 393 -11.43 -9.37 -1.91
CA VAL A 393 -11.48 -9.91 -0.54
C VAL A 393 -12.75 -10.71 -0.25
N GLY A 394 -13.70 -10.78 -1.18
CA GLY A 394 -14.95 -11.53 -1.06
C GLY A 394 -16.08 -10.78 -0.31
N TYR A 395 -16.07 -9.45 -0.31
CA TYR A 395 -17.09 -8.63 0.35
C TYR A 395 -18.14 -8.10 -0.62
N GLN A 396 -19.38 -7.98 -0.15
CA GLN A 396 -20.45 -7.31 -0.90
C GLN A 396 -20.18 -5.81 -0.96
N SER A 397 -20.42 -5.21 -2.11
CA SER A 397 -20.19 -3.78 -2.28
C SER A 397 -21.12 -3.10 -3.29
N ILE A 398 -21.30 -1.80 -3.09
CA ILE A 398 -22.08 -0.92 -3.96
C ILE A 398 -21.21 0.28 -4.33
N GLY A 399 -21.01 0.51 -5.63
CA GLY A 399 -20.28 1.65 -6.16
C GLY A 399 -21.20 2.59 -6.92
N ILE A 400 -21.12 3.89 -6.63
CA ILE A 400 -21.88 4.94 -7.29
C ILE A 400 -20.91 5.83 -8.05
N GLU A 401 -21.20 6.08 -9.31
CA GLU A 401 -20.47 7.05 -10.13
C GLU A 401 -21.48 7.87 -10.94
N SER A 402 -21.34 9.19 -10.91
CA SER A 402 -22.26 10.12 -11.57
C SER A 402 -21.85 10.42 -13.01
N ASP A 403 -20.56 10.29 -13.34
CA ASP A 403 -20.05 10.54 -14.67
C ASP A 403 -20.15 9.28 -15.55
N PRO A 404 -20.87 9.32 -16.69
CA PRO A 404 -21.08 8.14 -17.53
C PRO A 404 -19.78 7.55 -18.11
N GLU A 405 -18.76 8.37 -18.39
CA GLU A 405 -17.47 7.87 -18.92
C GLU A 405 -16.68 7.15 -17.84
N PHE A 406 -16.63 7.71 -16.61
CA PHE A 406 -15.99 7.03 -15.48
C PHE A 406 -16.78 5.79 -15.04
N PHE A 407 -18.11 5.82 -15.09
CA PHE A 407 -18.94 4.65 -14.82
C PHE A 407 -18.65 3.51 -15.81
N ALA A 408 -18.61 3.81 -17.11
CA ALA A 408 -18.25 2.83 -18.14
C ALA A 408 -16.83 2.27 -17.95
N MET A 409 -15.87 3.15 -17.61
CA MET A 409 -14.50 2.74 -17.26
C MET A 409 -14.49 1.79 -16.06
N ALA A 410 -15.17 2.13 -14.97
CA ALA A 410 -15.23 1.32 -13.76
C ALA A 410 -15.85 -0.05 -14.05
N LYS A 411 -16.94 -0.10 -14.83
CA LYS A 411 -17.59 -1.35 -15.24
C LYS A 411 -16.62 -2.31 -15.94
N ALA A 412 -15.74 -1.80 -16.78
CA ALA A 412 -14.69 -2.59 -17.45
C ALA A 412 -13.50 -2.91 -16.53
N ALA A 413 -13.12 -1.98 -15.67
CA ALA A 413 -11.92 -2.08 -14.83
C ALA A 413 -12.10 -2.94 -13.58
N VAL A 414 -13.23 -2.85 -12.89
CA VAL A 414 -13.50 -3.55 -11.62
C VAL A 414 -13.17 -5.04 -11.66
N PRO A 415 -13.67 -5.85 -12.63
CA PRO A 415 -13.35 -7.28 -12.67
C PRO A 415 -11.86 -7.54 -12.91
N ARG A 416 -11.19 -6.70 -13.71
CA ARG A 416 -9.76 -6.81 -14.02
C ARG A 416 -8.89 -6.43 -12.82
N LEU A 417 -9.26 -5.37 -12.09
CA LEU A 417 -8.59 -4.95 -10.86
C LEU A 417 -8.83 -5.93 -9.70
N ALA A 418 -10.00 -6.56 -9.65
CA ALA A 418 -10.29 -7.60 -8.65
C ALA A 418 -9.42 -8.84 -8.88
N ALA A 419 -9.26 -9.26 -10.15
CA ALA A 419 -8.39 -10.35 -10.55
C ALA A 419 -6.89 -10.00 -10.54
N PHE A 420 -6.55 -8.70 -10.58
CA PHE A 420 -5.16 -8.25 -10.53
C PHE A 420 -4.51 -8.74 -9.25
N VAL A 421 -3.32 -9.32 -9.35
CA VAL A 421 -2.50 -9.63 -8.18
C VAL A 421 -1.63 -8.40 -7.94
N PRO A 422 -1.89 -7.59 -6.90
CA PRO A 422 -1.02 -6.48 -6.56
C PRO A 422 0.33 -7.07 -6.26
N ASN A 423 1.38 -6.56 -6.92
CA ASN A 423 2.74 -6.96 -6.60
C ASN A 423 3.05 -6.56 -5.15
N GLY A 424 2.78 -7.49 -4.25
CA GLY A 424 3.29 -7.55 -2.89
C GLY A 424 4.50 -8.46 -2.81
N ASP A 425 5.31 -8.52 -3.87
CA ASP A 425 6.67 -9.05 -3.87
C ASP A 425 7.44 -8.42 -5.04
N GLY A 426 8.72 -8.15 -4.85
CA GLY A 426 9.61 -7.62 -5.88
C GLY A 426 9.91 -8.57 -7.05
N ASN A 427 9.23 -9.71 -7.22
CA ASN A 427 9.67 -10.79 -8.11
C ASN A 427 8.55 -11.40 -8.99
N ALA A 428 7.94 -10.59 -9.85
CA ALA A 428 7.07 -11.11 -10.93
C ALA A 428 7.24 -10.34 -12.26
N ARG A 429 8.50 -10.07 -12.64
CA ARG A 429 8.86 -9.86 -14.04
C ARG A 429 9.95 -10.85 -14.38
N LEU A 430 9.58 -11.97 -15.00
CA LEU A 430 10.37 -12.76 -15.96
C LEU A 430 9.60 -14.06 -16.26
N ALA A 431 8.37 -13.94 -16.76
CA ALA A 431 7.65 -15.04 -17.37
C ALA A 431 6.60 -14.49 -18.33
N GLU A 432 7.06 -13.82 -19.39
CA GLU A 432 6.40 -13.69 -20.70
C GLU A 432 7.18 -12.67 -21.53
N ASN A 433 8.22 -13.16 -22.21
CA ASN A 433 8.70 -12.71 -23.52
C ASN A 433 9.94 -13.52 -23.88
N GLY A 434 9.74 -14.81 -24.07
CA GLY A 434 10.68 -15.65 -24.79
C GLY A 434 10.18 -15.85 -26.20
N LYS A 435 10.59 -14.98 -27.13
CA LYS A 435 11.19 -15.36 -28.43
C LYS A 435 11.50 -14.13 -29.30
N THR A 436 12.82 -13.96 -29.47
CA THR A 436 13.56 -13.51 -30.67
C THR A 436 13.32 -12.09 -31.21
N ALA A 437 14.30 -11.19 -31.07
CA ALA A 437 15.43 -11.10 -32.02
C ALA A 437 16.54 -10.17 -31.49
N THR A 438 17.78 -10.63 -31.66
CA THR A 438 19.07 -9.91 -31.67
C THR A 438 19.00 -8.63 -32.53
N ARG A 439 19.76 -7.54 -32.32
CA ARG A 439 21.23 -7.43 -32.21
C ARG A 439 21.60 -5.94 -32.01
N GLU A 440 22.78 -5.73 -31.42
CA GLU A 440 23.75 -4.63 -31.62
C GLU A 440 23.62 -3.25 -30.91
N GLN A 441 24.71 -2.97 -30.18
CA GLN A 441 25.19 -1.72 -29.59
C GLN A 441 25.26 -0.56 -30.59
N GLN A 442 25.13 0.70 -30.11
CA GLN A 442 26.20 1.71 -30.16
C GLN A 442 25.83 3.03 -29.45
N SER A 443 26.74 3.45 -28.55
CA SER A 443 27.30 4.80 -28.30
C SER A 443 26.34 6.01 -28.19
N LEU A 444 26.25 6.65 -27.03
CA LEU A 444 27.06 7.81 -26.57
C LEU A 444 26.41 9.17 -26.86
N PHE A 445 26.43 9.99 -25.81
CA PHE A 445 26.31 11.44 -25.76
C PHE A 445 26.69 12.19 -27.04
N VAL A 446 25.84 13.17 -27.38
CA VAL A 446 26.23 14.59 -27.44
C VAL A 446 25.22 15.39 -26.62
#